data_AF-A0A1D7VLU3-F1
#
_entry.id   AF-A0A1D7VLU3-F1
#
_cell.length_a   1.000
_cell.length_b   1.000
_cell.length_c   1.000
_cell.angle_alpha   90.00
_cell.angle_beta   90.00
_cell.angle_gamma   90.00
#
_symmetry.space_group_name_H-M   'P 1'
#
loop_
_entity.id
_entity.type
_entity.pdbx_description
1 polymer ?
#
loop_
_entity_poly.entity_id
_entity_poly.type
_entity_poly.pdbx_seq_one_letter_code
_entity_poly.pdbx_strand_id
1 'polypeptide(L)'
;MPTLEQIQAALGKRLDDVAKILAGALVAVAGIMTTLGLNSNFVFVALNNGSWAIYVASLCAIMSIVCSITALLIRPSGRGVLWETAVLVLGVIFYMASLTIAVVGATQAAGGNGRPTITDVRLDGPRSAMRLHFTVHADGVQKWSRIEVSVDPQNLPPGKVGDLYWSILRPDDQGRVSQQIDVPISPPAGTTALAINAINPDAPKSGECEARTQHGSACTELHFA
;
A
#
# COMPACT_ATOMS: atom_id res chain seq x y z
N MET A 1 -38.18 43.70 -9.89
CA MET A 1 -37.66 42.40 -10.38
C MET A 1 -36.22 42.62 -10.80
N PRO A 2 -35.25 41.82 -10.33
CA PRO A 2 -33.86 41.93 -10.78
C PRO A 2 -33.78 41.68 -12.29
N THR A 3 -32.93 42.41 -13.00
CA THR A 3 -32.74 42.25 -14.44
C THR A 3 -31.92 40.99 -14.74
N LEU A 4 -32.11 40.41 -15.92
CA LEU A 4 -31.41 39.17 -16.34
C LEU A 4 -29.88 39.33 -16.24
N GLU A 5 -29.36 40.52 -16.54
CA GLU A 5 -27.94 40.86 -16.41
C GLU A 5 -27.44 40.84 -14.96
N GLN A 6 -28.25 41.29 -14.00
CA GLN A 6 -27.87 41.25 -12.58
C GLN A 6 -27.82 39.81 -12.06
N ILE A 7 -28.71 38.94 -12.53
CA ILE A 7 -28.71 37.51 -12.18
C ILE A 7 -27.48 36.83 -12.79
N GLN A 8 -27.16 37.10 -14.06
CA GLN A 8 -25.98 36.55 -14.73
C GLN A 8 -24.67 37.03 -14.11
N ALA A 9 -24.55 38.32 -13.77
CA ALA A 9 -23.37 38.86 -13.11
C ALA A 9 -23.16 38.27 -11.70
N ALA A 10 -24.25 38.10 -10.93
CA ALA A 10 -24.19 37.48 -9.61
C ALA A 10 -23.80 36.00 -9.67
N LEU A 11 -24.34 35.25 -10.65
CA LEU A 11 -23.93 33.87 -10.92
C LEU A 11 -22.47 33.79 -11.38
N GLY A 12 -22.05 34.65 -12.30
CA GLY A 12 -20.68 34.68 -12.81
C GLY A 12 -19.66 34.94 -11.69
N LYS A 13 -19.96 35.87 -10.78
CA LYS A 13 -19.12 36.14 -9.61
C LYS A 13 -19.04 34.94 -8.65
N ARG A 14 -20.16 34.24 -8.42
CA ARG A 14 -20.20 33.02 -7.59
C ARG A 14 -19.35 31.90 -8.21
N LEU A 15 -19.44 31.71 -9.52
CA LEU A 15 -18.65 30.72 -10.26
C LEU A 15 -17.15 31.05 -10.21
N ASP A 16 -16.76 32.32 -10.34
CA ASP A 16 -15.35 32.76 -10.26
C ASP A 16 -14.75 32.53 -8.87
N ASP A 17 -15.49 32.87 -7.80
CA ASP A 17 -15.04 32.61 -6.42
C ASP A 17 -14.87 31.10 -6.15
N VAL A 18 -15.81 30.28 -6.62
CA VAL A 18 -15.73 28.82 -6.50
C VAL A 18 -14.54 28.28 -7.29
N ALA A 19 -14.30 28.77 -8.51
CA ALA A 19 -13.18 28.35 -9.35
C ALA A 19 -11.83 28.70 -8.71
N LYS A 20 -11.69 29.87 -8.10
CA LYS A 20 -10.47 30.27 -7.37
C LYS A 20 -10.19 29.37 -6.17
N ILE A 21 -11.22 29.02 -5.39
CA ILE A 21 -11.08 28.11 -4.25
C ILE A 21 -10.67 26.71 -4.72
N LEU A 22 -11.29 26.21 -5.80
CA LEU A 22 -10.95 24.93 -6.41
C LEU A 22 -9.52 24.90 -6.95
N ALA A 23 -9.08 25.98 -7.61
CA ALA A 23 -7.71 26.10 -8.09
C ALA A 23 -6.70 26.11 -6.92
N GLY A 24 -6.99 26.84 -5.85
CA GLY A 24 -6.16 26.84 -4.63
C GLY A 24 -6.08 25.46 -3.97
N ALA A 25 -7.21 24.75 -3.89
CA ALA A 25 -7.24 23.37 -3.37
C ALA A 25 -6.41 22.42 -4.24
N LEU A 26 -6.52 22.49 -5.57
CA LEU A 26 -5.73 21.69 -6.50
C LEU A 26 -4.22 21.92 -6.33
N VAL A 27 -3.81 23.18 -6.20
CA VAL A 27 -2.39 23.53 -5.99
C VAL A 27 -1.90 23.01 -4.64
N ALA A 28 -2.71 23.12 -3.58
CA ALA A 28 -2.35 22.57 -2.27
C ALA A 28 -2.18 21.04 -2.31
N VAL A 29 -3.09 20.34 -2.98
CA VAL A 29 -3.02 18.88 -3.14
C VAL A 29 -1.80 18.46 -3.96
N ALA A 30 -1.54 19.14 -5.07
CA ALA A 30 -0.35 18.90 -5.89
C ALA A 30 0.95 19.18 -5.12
N GLY A 31 0.96 20.24 -4.30
CA GLY A 31 2.05 20.58 -3.39
C GLY A 31 2.30 19.45 -2.38
N ILE A 32 1.25 18.96 -1.71
CA ILE A 32 1.34 17.84 -0.77
C ILE A 32 1.87 16.58 -1.47
N MET A 33 1.32 16.22 -2.64
CA MET A 33 1.79 15.07 -3.42
C MET A 33 3.29 15.17 -3.78
N THR A 34 3.73 16.38 -4.16
CA THR A 34 5.13 16.65 -4.50
C THR A 34 6.03 16.55 -3.26
N THR A 35 5.62 17.12 -2.13
CA THR A 35 6.38 17.02 -0.86
C THR A 35 6.48 15.58 -0.35
N LEU A 36 5.46 14.76 -0.62
CA LEU A 36 5.45 13.34 -0.27
C LEU A 36 6.21 12.47 -1.29
N GLY A 37 6.80 13.06 -2.34
CA GLY A 37 7.59 12.33 -3.33
C GLY A 37 6.77 11.33 -4.15
N LEU A 38 5.45 11.52 -4.26
CA LEU A 38 4.55 10.65 -5.01
C LEU A 38 4.78 10.80 -6.51
N ASN A 39 5.80 10.11 -7.03
CA ASN A 39 6.07 9.98 -8.46
C ASN A 39 5.03 9.04 -9.11
N SER A 40 4.74 9.20 -10.40
CA SER A 40 3.66 8.49 -11.13
C SER A 40 3.70 6.96 -11.00
N ASN A 41 4.88 6.39 -10.84
CA ASN A 41 5.08 4.96 -10.62
C ASN A 41 4.46 4.46 -9.30
N PHE A 42 4.44 5.28 -8.24
CA PHE A 42 3.86 4.90 -6.94
C PHE A 42 2.33 4.92 -6.94
N VAL A 43 1.74 5.82 -7.72
CA VAL A 43 0.28 5.87 -7.92
C VAL A 43 -0.20 4.61 -8.65
N PHE A 44 0.58 4.13 -9.61
CA PHE A 44 0.26 2.89 -10.36
C PHE A 44 0.40 1.64 -9.49
N VAL A 45 1.41 1.59 -8.60
CA VAL A 45 1.55 0.51 -7.61
C VAL A 45 0.41 0.56 -6.58
N ALA A 46 0.00 1.74 -6.11
CA ALA A 46 -1.14 1.89 -5.20
C ALA A 46 -2.47 1.44 -5.85
N LEU A 47 -2.72 1.81 -7.11
CA LEU A 47 -3.89 1.42 -7.89
C LEU A 47 -3.94 -0.09 -8.17
N ASN A 48 -2.79 -0.73 -8.41
CA ASN A 48 -2.72 -2.16 -8.72
C ASN A 48 -2.80 -3.06 -7.48
N ASN A 49 -2.50 -2.53 -6.29
CA ASN A 49 -2.44 -3.29 -5.05
C ASN A 49 -3.82 -3.59 -4.42
N GLY A 50 -4.93 -3.32 -5.12
CA GLY A 50 -6.28 -3.64 -4.65
C GLY A 50 -6.61 -3.02 -3.28
N SER A 51 -6.12 -1.81 -3.01
CA SER A 51 -6.29 -1.18 -1.70
C SER A 51 -7.75 -0.75 -1.51
N TRP A 52 -8.41 -1.30 -0.50
CA TRP A 52 -9.76 -0.89 -0.05
C TRP A 52 -9.87 0.63 0.15
N ALA A 53 -8.76 1.28 0.48
CA ALA A 53 -8.64 2.73 0.63
C ALA A 53 -9.00 3.47 -0.68
N ILE A 54 -8.68 2.93 -1.86
CA ILE A 54 -8.99 3.56 -3.14
C ILE A 54 -10.49 3.52 -3.43
N TYR A 55 -11.16 2.41 -3.11
CA TYR A 55 -12.60 2.28 -3.24
C TYR A 55 -13.33 3.23 -2.28
N VAL A 56 -12.91 3.29 -1.02
CA VAL A 56 -13.51 4.19 -0.02
C VAL A 56 -13.24 5.66 -0.34
N ALA A 57 -12.02 5.99 -0.77
CA ALA A 57 -11.67 7.35 -1.19
C ALA A 57 -12.49 7.77 -2.42
N SER A 58 -12.65 6.89 -3.42
CA SER A 58 -13.45 7.17 -4.61
C SER A 58 -14.94 7.38 -4.26
N LEU A 59 -15.49 6.56 -3.36
CA LEU A 59 -16.88 6.68 -2.93
C LEU A 59 -17.13 7.98 -2.15
N CYS A 60 -16.20 8.35 -1.25
CA CYS A 60 -16.25 9.66 -0.57
C CYS A 60 -16.13 10.82 -1.56
N ALA A 61 -15.28 10.73 -2.58
CA ALA A 61 -15.14 11.77 -3.59
C ALA A 61 -16.44 11.94 -4.40
N ILE A 62 -17.07 10.84 -4.81
CA ILE A 62 -18.37 10.85 -5.51
C ILE A 62 -19.43 11.50 -4.62
N MET A 63 -19.50 11.13 -3.34
CA MET A 63 -20.45 11.73 -2.39
C MET A 63 -20.23 13.24 -2.22
N SER A 64 -18.97 13.69 -2.15
CA SER A 64 -18.63 15.11 -2.12
C SER A 64 -19.16 15.87 -3.35
N ILE A 65 -19.01 15.28 -4.54
CA ILE A 65 -19.51 15.86 -5.80
C ILE A 65 -21.04 15.94 -5.77
N VAL A 66 -21.71 14.87 -5.34
CA VAL A 66 -23.18 14.84 -5.22
C VAL A 66 -23.68 15.91 -4.23
N CYS A 67 -23.02 16.06 -3.07
CA CYS A 67 -23.35 17.14 -2.12
C CYS A 67 -23.17 18.52 -2.76
N SER A 68 -22.07 18.75 -3.47
CA SER A 68 -21.80 20.03 -4.14
C SER A 68 -22.86 20.37 -5.21
N ILE A 69 -23.26 19.40 -6.04
CA ILE A 69 -24.34 19.57 -7.02
C ILE A 69 -25.68 19.82 -6.33
N THR A 70 -25.97 19.07 -5.27
CA THR A 70 -27.22 19.22 -4.51
C THR A 70 -27.33 20.61 -3.89
N ALA A 71 -26.22 21.18 -3.41
CA ALA A 71 -26.18 22.54 -2.88
C ALA A 71 -26.58 23.58 -3.94
N LEU A 72 -26.15 23.41 -5.19
CA LEU A 72 -26.50 24.32 -6.30
C LEU A 72 -28.00 24.28 -6.67
N LEU A 73 -28.70 23.20 -6.32
CA LEU A 73 -30.14 23.04 -6.59
C LEU A 73 -31.03 23.59 -5.47
N ILE A 74 -30.45 23.99 -4.32
CA ILE A 74 -31.21 24.54 -3.20
C ILE A 74 -31.62 25.98 -3.52
N ARG A 75 -32.92 26.27 -3.45
CA ARG A 75 -33.45 27.60 -3.75
C ARG A 75 -32.98 28.64 -2.71
N PRO A 76 -32.56 29.84 -3.14
CA PRO A 76 -32.12 30.90 -2.24
C PRO A 76 -33.33 31.46 -1.48
N SER A 77 -33.53 30.91 -0.28
CA SER A 77 -34.50 31.35 0.72
C SER A 77 -33.79 31.38 2.08
N GLY A 78 -34.29 32.11 3.07
CA GLY A 78 -33.60 32.24 4.37
C GLY A 78 -33.30 30.89 5.05
N ARG A 79 -34.16 29.89 4.87
CA ARG A 79 -33.90 28.49 5.29
C ARG A 79 -33.07 27.69 4.26
N GLY A 80 -33.18 28.02 2.98
CA GLY A 80 -32.39 27.42 1.90
C GLY A 80 -30.90 27.71 2.03
N VAL A 81 -30.50 28.93 2.41
CA VAL A 81 -29.07 29.28 2.62
C VAL A 81 -28.43 28.45 3.74
N LEU A 82 -29.17 28.18 4.83
CA LEU A 82 -28.72 27.31 5.91
C LEU A 82 -28.50 25.86 5.42
N TRP A 83 -29.44 25.34 4.62
CA TRP A 83 -29.33 24.00 4.03
C TRP A 83 -28.22 23.91 2.98
N GLU A 84 -28.07 24.92 2.12
CA GLU A 84 -26.98 25.05 1.15
C GLU A 84 -25.62 25.01 1.85
N THR A 85 -25.48 25.79 2.91
CA THR A 85 -24.25 25.84 3.71
C THR A 85 -23.97 24.49 4.39
N ALA A 86 -24.99 23.86 4.97
CA ALA A 86 -24.83 22.55 5.62
C ALA A 86 -24.39 21.46 4.65
N VAL A 87 -24.98 21.42 3.45
CA VAL A 87 -24.65 20.44 2.40
C VAL A 87 -23.26 20.71 1.81
N LEU A 88 -22.87 21.97 1.63
CA LEU A 88 -21.50 22.34 1.22
C LEU A 88 -20.46 21.90 2.24
N VAL A 89 -20.69 22.17 3.53
CA VAL A 89 -19.78 21.75 4.61
C VAL A 89 -19.66 20.23 4.64
N LEU A 90 -20.77 19.50 4.48
CA LEU A 90 -20.75 18.04 4.40
C LEU A 90 -19.93 17.54 3.19
N GLY A 91 -20.07 18.19 2.03
CA GLY A 91 -19.27 17.90 0.85
C GLY A 91 -17.77 18.11 1.10
N VAL A 92 -17.38 19.22 1.72
CA VAL A 92 -15.98 19.50 2.09
C VAL A 92 -15.42 18.45 3.04
N ILE A 93 -16.21 18.00 4.03
CA ILE A 93 -15.79 16.92 4.95
C ILE A 93 -15.52 15.62 4.17
N PHE A 94 -16.43 15.22 3.28
CA PHE A 94 -16.23 14.03 2.45
C PHE A 94 -15.03 14.15 1.51
N TYR A 95 -14.79 15.34 0.96
CA TYR A 95 -13.61 15.61 0.14
C TYR A 95 -12.32 15.45 0.93
N MET A 96 -12.23 16.07 2.11
CA MET A 96 -11.04 15.97 2.97
C MET A 96 -10.82 14.53 3.47
N ALA A 97 -11.88 13.81 3.79
CA ALA A 97 -11.80 12.39 4.16
C ALA A 97 -11.28 11.53 3.00
N SER A 98 -11.81 11.72 1.78
CA SER A 98 -11.33 11.07 0.57
C SER A 98 -9.83 11.30 0.36
N LEU A 99 -9.40 12.56 0.49
CA LEU A 99 -8.02 12.94 0.27
C LEU A 99 -7.07 12.30 1.31
N THR A 100 -7.48 12.29 2.57
CA THR A 100 -6.71 11.67 3.66
C THR A 100 -6.55 10.17 3.43
N ILE A 101 -7.64 9.48 3.08
CA ILE A 101 -7.63 8.04 2.82
C ILE A 101 -6.76 7.71 1.60
N ALA A 102 -6.85 8.52 0.54
CA ALA A 102 -6.02 8.38 -0.65
C ALA A 102 -4.52 8.53 -0.33
N VAL A 103 -4.16 9.53 0.50
CA VAL A 103 -2.77 9.73 0.95
C VAL A 103 -2.30 8.54 1.79
N VAL A 104 -3.10 8.06 2.75
CA VAL A 104 -2.75 6.87 3.55
C VAL A 104 -2.52 5.65 2.64
N GLY A 105 -3.43 5.40 1.70
CA GLY A 105 -3.28 4.30 0.73
C GLY A 105 -2.01 4.44 -0.11
N ALA A 106 -1.67 5.65 -0.55
CA ALA A 106 -0.46 5.93 -1.31
C ALA A 106 0.81 5.72 -0.45
N THR A 107 0.81 6.15 0.81
CA THR A 107 1.94 5.94 1.73
C THR A 107 2.16 4.47 2.07
N GLN A 108 1.09 3.69 2.24
CA GLN A 108 1.18 2.23 2.45
C GLN A 108 1.75 1.52 1.23
N ALA A 109 1.34 1.91 0.03
CA ALA A 109 1.88 1.38 -1.21
C ALA A 109 3.36 1.77 -1.41
N ALA A 110 3.74 3.00 -1.07
CA ALA A 110 5.12 3.47 -1.11
C ALA A 110 6.01 2.77 -0.08
N GLY A 111 5.45 2.43 1.08
CA GLY A 111 6.13 1.69 2.14
C GLY A 111 6.34 0.21 1.86
N GLY A 112 6.15 -0.28 0.64
CA GLY A 112 6.43 -1.68 0.28
C GLY A 112 5.33 -2.68 0.66
N ASN A 113 4.27 -2.26 1.35
CA ASN A 113 3.10 -3.07 1.70
C ASN A 113 3.43 -4.43 2.38
N GLY A 114 4.51 -4.47 3.16
CA GLY A 114 4.98 -5.69 3.82
C GLY A 114 5.56 -6.72 2.87
N ARG A 115 6.07 -6.31 1.70
CA ARG A 115 6.72 -7.20 0.73
C ARG A 115 8.11 -7.62 1.25
N PRO A 116 8.33 -8.93 1.50
CA PRO A 116 9.63 -9.42 1.89
C PRO A 116 10.60 -9.43 0.71
N THR A 117 11.87 -9.23 1.02
CA THR A 117 13.02 -9.32 0.12
C THR A 117 14.13 -10.07 0.83
N ILE A 118 14.79 -10.97 0.11
CA ILE A 118 15.92 -11.75 0.62
C ILE A 118 17.18 -11.23 -0.08
N THR A 119 18.21 -10.91 0.70
CA THR A 119 19.48 -10.34 0.23
C THR A 119 20.66 -10.99 0.95
N ASP A 120 21.88 -10.77 0.45
CA ASP A 120 23.12 -11.27 1.06
C ASP A 120 23.14 -12.77 1.38
N VAL A 121 22.61 -13.56 0.45
CA VAL A 121 22.54 -15.02 0.57
C VAL A 121 23.92 -15.63 0.36
N ARG A 122 24.45 -16.30 1.39
CA ARG A 122 25.76 -16.96 1.37
C ARG A 122 25.72 -18.30 2.09
N LEU A 123 26.50 -19.24 1.58
CA LEU A 123 26.72 -20.56 2.16
C LEU A 123 28.20 -20.69 2.47
N ASP A 124 28.52 -20.75 3.76
CA ASP A 124 29.90 -20.85 4.23
C ASP A 124 30.16 -22.23 4.86
N GLY A 125 31.39 -22.74 4.67
CA GLY A 125 31.87 -23.96 5.31
C GLY A 125 31.62 -25.27 4.57
N PRO A 126 32.21 -26.37 5.05
CA PRO A 126 32.06 -27.71 4.45
C PRO A 126 30.65 -28.26 4.70
N ARG A 127 30.18 -29.18 3.85
CA ARG A 127 28.80 -29.74 3.88
C ARG A 127 28.38 -30.36 5.22
N SER A 128 29.34 -30.78 6.05
CA SER A 128 29.11 -31.31 7.40
C SER A 128 28.88 -30.24 8.48
N ALA A 129 29.20 -28.97 8.20
CA ALA A 129 29.09 -27.83 9.10
C ALA A 129 28.81 -26.54 8.31
N MET A 130 27.84 -26.60 7.39
CA MET A 130 27.46 -25.44 6.57
C MET A 130 26.75 -24.39 7.44
N ARG A 131 27.03 -23.12 7.15
CA ARG A 131 26.29 -21.98 7.70
C ARG A 131 25.59 -21.27 6.56
N LEU A 132 24.28 -21.10 6.72
CA LEU A 132 23.47 -20.32 5.81
C LEU A 132 23.31 -18.92 6.38
N HIS A 133 23.78 -17.95 5.61
CA HIS A 133 23.66 -16.54 5.91
C HIS A 133 22.71 -15.90 4.91
N PHE A 134 21.69 -15.18 5.38
CA PHE A 134 20.83 -14.37 4.53
C PHE A 134 20.17 -13.25 5.34
N THR A 135 19.83 -12.17 4.66
CA THR A 135 19.14 -11.01 5.24
C THR A 135 17.72 -10.95 4.70
N VAL A 136 16.75 -10.88 5.59
CA VAL A 136 15.34 -10.66 5.24
C VAL A 136 14.97 -9.22 5.55
N HIS A 137 14.47 -8.51 4.54
CA HIS A 137 14.03 -7.14 4.65
C HIS A 137 12.59 -6.98 4.15
N ALA A 138 11.74 -6.31 4.91
CA ALA A 138 10.39 -5.90 4.51
C ALA A 138 10.05 -4.54 5.13
N ASP A 139 9.44 -3.67 4.33
CA ASP A 139 8.92 -2.39 4.79
C ASP A 139 7.38 -2.40 4.78
N GLY A 140 6.75 -1.63 5.66
CA GLY A 140 5.30 -1.43 5.66
C GLY A 140 4.49 -2.65 6.11
N VAL A 141 5.08 -3.52 6.92
CA VAL A 141 4.40 -4.65 7.57
C VAL A 141 3.53 -4.09 8.70
N GLN A 142 2.26 -4.52 8.78
CA GLN A 142 1.36 -4.07 9.85
C GLN A 142 1.87 -4.53 11.22
N LYS A 143 1.67 -3.73 12.27
CA LYS A 143 2.19 -3.98 13.64
C LYS A 143 1.85 -5.38 14.21
N TRP A 144 0.71 -5.93 13.80
CA TRP A 144 0.23 -7.24 14.23
C TRP A 144 0.50 -8.36 13.22
N SER A 145 1.05 -8.02 12.05
CA SER A 145 1.42 -8.96 11.02
C SER A 145 2.79 -9.58 11.28
N ARG A 146 3.08 -10.64 10.55
CA ARG A 146 4.34 -11.38 10.64
C ARG A 146 4.89 -11.72 9.27
N ILE A 147 6.19 -11.93 9.18
CA ILE A 147 6.83 -12.54 8.01
C ILE A 147 7.32 -13.91 8.42
N GLU A 148 6.86 -14.94 7.72
CA GLU A 148 7.28 -16.31 7.93
C GLU A 148 8.44 -16.63 6.98
N VAL A 149 9.51 -17.18 7.53
CA VAL A 149 10.73 -17.51 6.79
C VAL A 149 10.98 -19.00 6.95
N SER A 150 11.06 -19.73 5.84
CA SER A 150 11.42 -21.14 5.81
C SER A 150 12.64 -21.39 4.92
N VAL A 151 13.40 -22.43 5.26
CA VAL A 151 14.49 -22.94 4.42
C VAL A 151 14.22 -24.42 4.18
N ASP A 152 13.95 -24.75 2.93
CA ASP A 152 13.48 -26.07 2.53
C ASP A 152 14.53 -26.74 1.64
N PRO A 153 14.98 -27.96 1.96
CA PRO A 153 15.83 -28.70 1.06
C PRO A 153 15.02 -29.11 -0.18
N GLN A 154 15.61 -28.94 -1.36
CA GLN A 154 14.99 -29.31 -2.64
C GLN A 154 15.54 -30.64 -3.16
N ASN A 155 14.71 -31.35 -3.94
CA ASN A 155 15.02 -32.63 -4.57
C ASN A 155 15.44 -33.74 -3.57
N LEU A 156 14.71 -33.90 -2.46
CA LEU A 156 14.96 -35.02 -1.56
C LEU A 156 14.46 -36.35 -2.15
N PRO A 157 15.06 -37.48 -1.74
CA PRO A 157 14.45 -38.79 -1.91
C PRO A 157 13.04 -38.83 -1.29
N PRO A 158 12.09 -39.55 -1.90
CA PRO A 158 10.72 -39.64 -1.41
C PRO A 158 10.69 -40.14 0.04
N GLY A 159 10.00 -39.43 0.93
CA GLY A 159 9.82 -39.79 2.34
C GLY A 159 10.61 -38.94 3.35
N LYS A 160 11.43 -37.98 2.92
CA LYS A 160 12.00 -36.95 3.80
C LYS A 160 11.35 -35.60 3.51
N VAL A 161 10.53 -35.13 4.43
CA VAL A 161 9.85 -33.83 4.37
C VAL A 161 10.10 -33.11 5.69
N GLY A 162 10.50 -31.85 5.62
CA GLY A 162 10.72 -31.00 6.78
C GLY A 162 11.65 -29.85 6.48
N ASP A 163 11.25 -28.68 6.94
CA ASP A 163 11.99 -27.43 6.83
C ASP A 163 13.29 -27.57 7.65
N LEU A 164 14.43 -27.19 7.06
CA LEU A 164 15.72 -27.15 7.76
C LEU A 164 15.77 -26.01 8.78
N TYR A 165 15.02 -24.94 8.51
CA TYR A 165 14.89 -23.79 9.38
C TYR A 165 13.53 -23.14 9.15
N TRP A 166 12.91 -22.71 10.24
CA TRP A 166 11.68 -21.95 10.23
C TRP A 166 11.73 -20.87 11.30
N SER A 167 11.31 -19.65 10.96
CA SER A 167 11.24 -18.54 11.89
C SER A 167 10.15 -17.55 11.52
N ILE A 168 9.68 -16.83 12.53
CA ILE A 168 8.70 -15.76 12.39
C ILE A 168 9.36 -14.45 12.75
N LEU A 169 9.39 -13.53 11.80
CA LEU A 169 9.88 -12.17 11.98
C LEU A 169 8.70 -11.24 12.24
N ARG A 170 8.83 -10.41 13.28
CA ARG A 170 7.85 -9.36 13.59
C ARG A 170 8.41 -7.99 13.22
N PRO A 171 7.55 -7.05 12.78
CA PRO A 171 8.00 -5.69 12.51
C PRO A 171 8.36 -4.93 13.77
N ASP A 172 9.23 -3.94 13.59
CA ASP A 172 9.50 -2.90 14.57
C ASP A 172 8.36 -1.87 14.69
N ASP A 173 8.54 -0.86 15.54
CA ASP A 173 7.56 0.23 15.73
C ASP A 173 7.31 1.07 14.47
N GLN A 174 8.18 0.96 13.46
CA GLN A 174 8.06 1.63 12.16
C GLN A 174 7.46 0.72 11.08
N GLY A 175 7.05 -0.51 11.42
CA GLY A 175 6.52 -1.47 10.46
C GLY A 175 7.58 -2.09 9.57
N ARG A 176 8.85 -2.07 9.98
CA ARG A 176 9.98 -2.64 9.24
C ARG A 176 10.44 -3.95 9.85
N VAL A 177 10.79 -4.89 9.00
CA VAL A 177 11.46 -6.14 9.35
C VAL A 177 12.84 -6.09 8.68
N SER A 178 13.90 -6.10 9.47
CA SER A 178 15.27 -6.24 8.98
C SER A 178 16.00 -7.20 9.92
N GLN A 179 16.16 -8.44 9.49
CA GLN A 179 16.83 -9.45 10.30
C GLN A 179 17.85 -10.22 9.47
N GLN A 180 19.07 -10.24 9.99
CA GLN A 180 20.16 -11.07 9.50
C GLN A 180 20.07 -12.43 10.18
N ILE A 181 19.97 -13.48 9.39
CA ILE A 181 19.84 -14.86 9.85
C ILE A 181 21.14 -15.58 9.48
N ASP A 182 21.81 -16.10 10.50
CA ASP A 182 22.99 -16.95 10.36
C ASP A 182 22.73 -18.24 11.14
N VAL A 183 22.41 -19.30 10.41
CA VAL A 183 21.98 -20.58 10.97
C VAL A 183 22.87 -21.72 10.49
N PRO A 184 23.36 -22.57 11.41
CA PRO A 184 24.03 -23.79 11.01
C PRO A 184 23.01 -24.73 10.39
N ILE A 185 23.29 -25.22 9.19
CA ILE A 185 22.43 -26.14 8.46
C ILE A 185 23.18 -27.42 8.12
N SER A 186 22.47 -28.55 8.21
CA SER A 186 22.99 -29.87 7.87
C SER A 186 22.05 -30.52 6.85
N PRO A 187 22.18 -30.19 5.55
CA PRO A 187 21.30 -30.71 4.52
C PRO A 187 21.39 -32.23 4.44
N PRO A 188 20.27 -32.96 4.31
CA PRO A 188 20.29 -34.40 4.11
C PRO A 188 21.14 -34.83 2.91
N ALA A 189 21.67 -36.05 2.97
CA ALA A 189 22.36 -36.64 1.82
C ALA A 189 21.40 -36.71 0.61
N GLY A 190 21.86 -36.23 -0.55
CA GLY A 190 21.07 -36.17 -1.79
C GLY A 190 20.44 -34.81 -2.08
N THR A 191 20.46 -33.84 -1.15
CA THR A 191 19.97 -32.48 -1.44
C THR A 191 20.85 -31.80 -2.49
N THR A 192 20.24 -31.29 -3.56
CA THR A 192 20.93 -30.58 -4.66
C THR A 192 20.77 -29.06 -4.59
N ALA A 193 19.71 -28.59 -3.92
CA ALA A 193 19.50 -27.16 -3.69
C ALA A 193 18.79 -26.90 -2.35
N LEU A 194 18.89 -25.67 -1.87
CA LEU A 194 18.10 -25.13 -0.77
C LEU A 194 17.20 -24.02 -1.31
N ALA A 195 15.92 -24.08 -1.01
CA ALA A 195 14.99 -22.97 -1.24
C ALA A 195 14.86 -22.17 0.06
N ILE A 196 15.04 -20.85 -0.02
CA ILE A 196 14.74 -19.92 1.07
C ILE A 196 13.48 -19.17 0.68
N ASN A 197 12.46 -19.23 1.52
CA ASN A 197 11.16 -18.63 1.29
C ASN A 197 10.89 -17.63 2.40
N ALA A 198 10.47 -16.41 2.04
CA ALA A 198 9.97 -15.40 2.95
C ALA A 198 8.57 -14.97 2.49
N ILE A 199 7.57 -15.18 3.35
CA ILE A 199 6.15 -15.05 3.02
C ILE A 199 5.49 -14.11 4.03
N ASN A 200 4.62 -13.23 3.54
CA ASN A 200 3.68 -12.49 4.36
C ASN A 200 2.32 -13.21 4.32
N PRO A 201 1.93 -13.94 5.38
CA PRO A 201 0.68 -14.70 5.41
C PRO A 201 -0.57 -13.81 5.44
N ASP A 202 -0.43 -12.56 5.87
CA ASP A 202 -1.56 -11.61 5.96
C ASP A 202 -1.80 -10.85 4.64
N ALA A 203 -1.00 -11.12 3.60
CA ALA A 203 -1.22 -10.54 2.28
C ALA A 203 -2.41 -11.22 1.58
N PRO A 204 -3.25 -10.46 0.82
CA PRO A 204 -4.48 -10.98 0.20
C PRO A 204 -4.26 -12.08 -0.86
N LYS A 205 -3.01 -12.36 -1.24
CA LYS A 205 -2.58 -13.52 -2.04
C LYS A 205 -1.40 -14.21 -1.34
N SER A 206 -1.66 -14.82 -0.19
CA SER A 206 -0.70 -15.70 0.47
C SER A 206 -0.66 -17.04 -0.27
N GLY A 207 0.09 -17.12 -1.36
CA GLY A 207 0.12 -18.35 -2.17
C GLY A 207 1.32 -18.44 -3.09
N GLU A 208 2.11 -19.49 -2.86
CA GLU A 208 3.20 -20.08 -3.66
C GLU A 208 4.30 -19.15 -4.18
N CYS A 209 5.53 -19.66 -4.18
CA CYS A 209 6.72 -19.03 -4.77
C CYS A 209 6.65 -18.94 -6.32
N GLU A 210 5.47 -18.65 -6.87
CA GLU A 210 5.32 -18.37 -8.30
C GLU A 210 5.71 -16.91 -8.55
N ALA A 211 6.98 -16.72 -8.93
CA ALA A 211 7.58 -15.45 -9.33
C ALA A 211 6.99 -14.85 -10.63
N ARG A 212 5.68 -14.94 -10.86
CA ARG A 212 4.97 -14.36 -12.01
C ARG A 212 4.07 -13.17 -11.67
N THR A 213 3.81 -12.87 -10.39
CA THR A 213 2.99 -11.71 -10.03
C THR A 213 3.74 -10.71 -9.17
N GLN A 214 3.50 -9.41 -9.43
CA GLN A 214 4.18 -8.27 -8.80
C GLN A 214 3.94 -8.14 -7.28
N HIS A 215 3.16 -9.06 -6.69
CA HIS A 215 2.84 -9.16 -5.27
C HIS A 215 3.05 -10.63 -4.85
N GLY A 216 4.17 -10.95 -4.21
CA GLY A 216 4.51 -12.34 -3.92
C GLY A 216 5.64 -12.49 -2.91
N SER A 217 5.72 -13.69 -2.33
CA SER A 217 6.81 -14.15 -1.48
C SER A 217 8.18 -13.92 -2.13
N ALA A 218 9.20 -13.66 -1.31
CA ALA A 218 10.57 -13.68 -1.79
C ALA A 218 11.09 -15.11 -1.68
N CYS A 219 11.47 -15.67 -2.82
CA CYS A 219 11.99 -17.03 -2.88
C CYS A 219 13.30 -17.04 -3.66
N THR A 220 14.29 -17.75 -3.14
CA THR A 220 15.60 -17.89 -3.76
C THR A 220 16.09 -19.32 -3.58
N GLU A 221 16.73 -19.85 -4.61
CA GLU A 221 17.29 -21.20 -4.59
C GLU A 221 18.81 -21.13 -4.67
N LEU A 222 19.46 -21.89 -3.80
CA LEU A 222 20.91 -22.07 -3.76
C LEU A 222 21.23 -23.49 -4.16
N HIS A 223 21.90 -23.65 -5.30
CA HIS A 223 22.39 -24.94 -5.75
C HIS A 223 23.74 -25.26 -5.09
N PHE A 224 23.88 -26.49 -4.61
CA PHE A 224 25.18 -27.01 -4.19
C PHE A 224 25.97 -27.37 -5.45
N ALA A 225 27.13 -26.73 -5.64
CA ALA A 225 28.11 -27.09 -6.67
C ALA A 225 28.86 -28.37 -6.30
#